data_AF-A0A7V4P388-F1
#
_entry.id   AF-A0A7V4P388-F1
#
_cell.length_a   1.000
_cell.length_b   1.000
_cell.length_c   1.000
_cell.angle_alpha   90.00
_cell.angle_beta   90.00
_cell.angle_gamma   90.00
#
_symmetry.space_group_name_H-M   'P 1'
#
loop_
_entity.id
_entity.type
_entity.pdbx_description
1 polymer ?
#
loop_
_entity_poly.entity_id
_entity_poly.type
_entity_poly.pdbx_seq_one_letter_code
_entity_poly.pdbx_strand_id
1 'polypeptide(L)' 'MYRESVTEGKSRYEIIMRAKISWREAGVRRSQRDWINRELAEIGMTPLTDEEMKVHTISATPQLL' A
#
# COMPACT_ATOMS: atom_id res chain seq x y z
N MET A 1 -12.61 18.51 27.67
CA MET A 1 -13.06 17.41 26.79
C MET A 1 -12.34 17.56 25.47
N TYR A 2 -11.21 16.86 25.31
CA TYR A 2 -10.55 16.80 24.01
C TYR A 2 -11.36 15.82 23.16
N ARG A 3 -11.92 16.35 22.07
CA ARG A 3 -12.56 15.53 21.04
C ARG A 3 -11.42 14.78 20.37
N GLU A 4 -11.18 13.55 20.78
CA GLU A 4 -10.23 12.65 20.13
C GLU A 4 -10.64 12.56 18.65
N SER A 5 -9.84 13.19 17.80
CA SER A 5 -9.93 13.11 16.36
C SER A 5 -9.68 11.65 15.96
N VAL A 6 -10.76 10.89 15.74
CA VAL A 6 -10.76 9.52 15.19
C VAL A 6 -10.30 9.49 13.71
N THR A 7 -9.33 10.35 13.36
CA THR A 7 -8.76 10.52 12.02
C THR A 7 -7.24 10.68 12.03
N GLU A 8 -6.58 10.42 13.17
CA GLU A 8 -5.14 10.20 13.25
C GLU A 8 -4.90 8.73 13.58
N GLY A 9 -4.30 7.96 12.67
CA GLY A 9 -3.80 6.63 13.03
C GLY A 9 -4.15 5.46 12.10
N LYS A 10 -4.33 5.69 10.80
CA LYS A 10 -3.84 4.69 9.85
C LYS A 10 -2.53 5.22 9.33
N SER A 11 -1.43 4.69 9.87
CA SER A 11 -0.11 5.05 9.35
C SER A 11 -0.09 4.72 7.87
N ARG A 12 0.49 5.59 7.04
CA ARG A 12 0.66 5.38 5.59
C ARG A 12 1.20 3.96 5.30
N TYR A 13 2.08 3.48 6.17
CA TYR A 13 2.60 2.12 6.17
C TYR A 13 1.51 1.03 6.24
N GLU A 14 0.54 1.15 7.15
CA GLU A 14 -0.54 0.17 7.31
C GLU A 14 -1.45 0.09 6.10
N ILE A 15 -1.72 1.25 5.48
CA ILE A 15 -2.51 1.32 4.25
C ILE A 15 -1.78 0.63 3.11
N ILE A 16 -0.48 0.92 2.94
CA ILE A 16 0.37 0.26 1.96
C ILE A 16 0.37 -1.27 2.21
N MET A 17 0.52 -1.71 3.45
CA MET A 17 0.53 -3.14 3.79
C MET A 17 -0.79 -3.84 3.48
N ARG A 18 -1.94 -3.22 3.79
CA ARG A 18 -3.26 -3.76 3.44
C ARG A 18 -3.45 -3.86 1.92
N ALA A 19 -3.11 -2.79 1.19
CA ALA A 19 -3.17 -2.79 -0.28
C ALA A 19 -2.33 -3.93 -0.90
N LYS A 20 -1.17 -4.25 -0.31
CA LYS A 20 -0.32 -5.37 -0.75
C LYS A 20 -0.96 -6.74 -0.51
N ILE A 21 -1.60 -6.93 0.64
CA ILE A 21 -2.30 -8.20 0.97
C ILE A 21 -3.46 -8.39 -0.01
N SER A 22 -4.31 -7.37 -0.18
CA SER A 22 -5.44 -7.41 -1.10
C SER A 22 -5.00 -7.65 -2.55
N TRP A 23 -3.88 -7.06 -2.99
CA TRP A 23 -3.32 -7.34 -4.31
C TRP A 23 -2.92 -8.81 -4.50
N ARG A 24 -2.30 -9.44 -3.48
CA ARG A 24 -1.95 -10.87 -3.53
C ARG A 24 -3.19 -11.76 -3.58
N GLU A 25 -4.19 -11.46 -2.75
CA GLU A 25 -5.43 -12.26 -2.67
C GLU A 25 -6.29 -12.13 -3.94
N ALA A 26 -6.32 -10.95 -4.55
CA ALA A 26 -7.12 -10.68 -5.74
C ALA A 26 -6.54 -11.30 -7.03
N GLY A 27 -5.36 -11.90 -7.00
CA GLY A 27 -4.76 -12.60 -8.15
C GLY A 27 -4.62 -11.72 -9.40
N VAL A 28 -4.42 -10.41 -9.20
CA VAL A 28 -4.56 -9.40 -10.25
C VAL A 28 -3.36 -9.39 -11.20
N ARG A 29 -3.62 -9.28 -12.51
CA ARG A 29 -2.58 -9.08 -13.56
C ARG A 29 -1.95 -7.68 -13.55
N ARG A 30 -2.45 -6.76 -12.72
CA ARG A 30 -1.96 -5.38 -12.59
C ARG A 30 -0.69 -5.34 -11.72
N SER A 31 0.22 -4.40 -11.97
CA SER A 31 1.40 -4.21 -11.13
C SER A 31 1.01 -3.87 -9.68
N GLN A 32 1.78 -4.36 -8.71
CA GLN A 32 1.56 -4.07 -7.29
C GLN A 32 1.61 -2.56 -7.00
N ARG A 33 2.49 -1.83 -7.70
CA ARG A 33 2.61 -0.37 -7.57
C ARG A 33 1.33 0.35 -7.99
N ASP A 34 0.78 0.00 -9.14
CA ASP A 34 -0.44 0.62 -9.66
C ASP A 34 -1.65 0.31 -8.76
N TRP A 35 -1.68 -0.88 -8.16
CA TRP A 35 -2.69 -1.23 -7.17
C TRP A 35 -2.57 -0.33 -5.94
N ILE A 36 -1.40 -0.27 -5.30
CA ILE A 36 -1.23 0.54 -4.09
C ILE A 36 -1.45 2.03 -4.36
N ASN A 37 -0.97 2.54 -5.50
CA ASN A 37 -1.20 3.94 -5.88
C ASN A 37 -2.69 4.26 -6.05
N ARG A 38 -3.48 3.32 -6.58
CA ARG A 38 -4.94 3.47 -6.65
C ARG A 38 -5.55 3.54 -5.24
N GLU A 39 -5.21 2.60 -4.36
CA GLU A 39 -5.75 2.56 -3.00
C GLU A 39 -5.37 3.82 -2.19
N LEU A 40 -4.15 4.35 -2.40
CA LEU A 40 -3.70 5.61 -1.81
C LEU A 40 -4.48 6.81 -2.37
N ALA A 41 -4.71 6.84 -3.68
CA ALA A 41 -5.49 7.91 -4.30
C ALA A 41 -6.96 7.90 -3.84
N GLU A 42 -7.57 6.74 -3.62
CA GLU A 42 -8.95 6.60 -3.11
C GLU A 42 -9.14 7.22 -1.72
N ILE A 43 -8.07 7.34 -0.93
CA ILE A 43 -8.09 7.99 0.40
C ILE A 43 -7.43 9.38 0.41
N GLY A 44 -7.13 9.95 -0.77
CA GLY A 44 -6.52 11.28 -0.91
C GLY A 44 -5.05 11.36 -0.51
N MET A 45 -4.33 10.23 -0.47
CA MET A 45 -2.90 10.20 -0.21
C MET A 45 -2.07 10.31 -1.49
N THR A 46 -0.85 10.82 -1.35
CA THR A 46 0.11 10.87 -2.45
C THR A 46 0.52 9.46 -2.88
N PRO A 47 0.80 9.24 -4.18
CA PRO A 47 1.29 7.96 -4.67
C PRO A 47 2.64 7.60 -4.04
N LEU A 48 3.01 6.33 -4.14
CA LEU A 48 4.31 5.83 -3.68
C LEU A 48 5.45 6.40 -4.51
N THR A 49 6.44 6.99 -3.82
CA THR A 49 7.72 7.35 -4.45
C THR A 49 8.52 6.10 -4.81
N ASP A 50 9.54 6.26 -5.66
CA ASP A 50 10.44 5.15 -6.00
C ASP A 50 11.23 4.64 -4.77
N GLU A 51 11.52 5.51 -3.81
CA GLU A 51 12.19 5.13 -2.57
C GLU A 51 11.26 4.33 -1.66
N GLU A 52 10.02 4.79 -1.47
CA GLU A 52 9.01 4.04 -0.73
C GLU A 52 8.72 2.70 -1.41
N MET A 53 8.70 2.67 -2.74
CA MET A 53 8.60 1.42 -3.49
C MET A 53 9.76 0.50 -3.22
N LYS A 54 11.01 0.95 -3.04
CA LYS A 54 12.14 0.06 -2.72
C LYS A 54 12.01 -0.54 -1.32
N VAL A 55 11.55 0.25 -0.35
CA VAL A 55 11.32 -0.20 1.03
C VAL A 55 10.12 -1.13 1.13
N HIS A 56 9.11 -0.91 0.30
CA HIS A 56 7.85 -1.65 0.33
C HIS A 56 7.68 -2.64 -0.81
N THR A 57 8.61 -2.75 -1.75
CA THR A 57 8.68 -3.93 -2.60
C THR A 57 8.93 -5.09 -1.66
N ILE A 58 7.99 -6.02 -1.64
CA ILE A 58 8.40 -7.39 -1.32
C ILE A 58 9.49 -7.63 -2.35
N SER A 59 10.74 -7.86 -1.93
CA SER A 59 11.76 -8.35 -2.84
C SER A 59 11.03 -9.38 -3.70
N ALA A 60 10.91 -9.06 -4.99
CA ALA A 60 10.44 -10.02 -5.94
C ALA A 60 11.57 -11.04 -5.96
N THR A 61 11.59 -11.92 -4.97
CA THR A 61 12.06 -13.25 -5.17
C THR A 61 10.88 -13.89 -5.87
N PRO A 62 10.88 -14.01 -7.21
CA PRO A 62 10.28 -15.21 -7.73
C PRO A 62 11.06 -16.33 -7.03
N GLN A 63 10.41 -17.07 -6.13
CA GLN A 63 10.84 -18.45 -5.97
C GLN A 63 10.45 -19.13 -7.30
N LEU A 64 11.27 -18.89 -8.32
CA LEU A 64 11.42 -19.78 -9.44
C LEU A 64 11.92 -21.08 -8.81
N LEU A 65 11.01 -22.07 -8.80
CA LEU A 65 11.24 -23.51 -8.78
C LEU A 65 12.53 -24.01 -8.12
#